data_AF-A0A328IJ74-F1
#
_entry.id   AF-A0A328IJ74-F1
#
_cell.length_a   1.000
_cell.length_b   1.000
_cell.length_c   1.000
_cell.angle_alpha   90.00
_cell.angle_beta   90.00
_cell.angle_gamma   90.00
#
_symmetry.space_group_name_H-M   'P 1'
#
loop_
_entity.id
_entity.type
_entity.pdbx_description
1 polymer ?
#
loop_
_entity_poly.entity_id
_entity_poly.type
_entity_poly.pdbx_seq_one_letter_code
_entity_poly.pdbx_strand_id
1 'polypeptide(L)'
;VVFEGVVHHITQRGNYRQNIFEDSADRKKYIEFVSEYSTKYEMKIYAYCLMTNHVHFLAAPLRNDSLGMTFKFPSGFQELIRNEFPNYEE
;
A
#
# COMPACT_ATOMS: atom_id res chain seq x y z
N VAL A 1 -7.32 -4.26 15.91
CA VAL A 1 -8.51 -3.44 16.25
C VAL A 1 -8.52 -2.27 15.30
N VAL A 2 -9.69 -1.91 14.76
CA VAL A 2 -9.87 -0.77 13.86
C VAL A 2 -10.80 0.21 14.56
N PHE A 3 -10.42 1.49 14.60
CA PHE A 3 -11.26 2.57 15.10
C PHE A 3 -11.57 3.55 13.98
N GLU A 4 -12.83 3.71 13.64
CA GLU A 4 -13.26 4.65 12.61
C GLU A 4 -12.90 6.09 13.01
N GLY A 5 -12.43 6.88 12.04
CA GLY A 5 -12.03 8.28 12.21
C GLY A 5 -10.70 8.50 12.94
N VAL A 6 -10.12 7.47 13.58
CA VAL A 6 -8.87 7.59 14.34
C VAL A 6 -7.68 7.28 13.44
N VAL A 7 -6.59 8.06 13.57
CA VAL A 7 -5.36 7.81 12.81
C VAL A 7 -4.64 6.58 13.35
N HIS A 8 -4.30 5.66 12.44
CA HIS A 8 -3.54 4.46 12.70
C HIS A 8 -2.16 4.56 12.05
N HIS A 9 -1.15 4.05 12.75
CA HIS A 9 0.15 3.74 12.13
C HIS A 9 0.10 2.32 11.57
N ILE A 10 0.04 2.23 10.24
CA ILE A 10 -0.04 0.97 9.51
C ILE A 10 1.36 0.61 9.03
N THR A 11 1.75 -0.63 9.24
CA THR A 11 3.05 -1.14 8.79
C THR A 11 2.85 -2.44 8.02
N GLN A 12 3.53 -2.57 6.90
CA GLN A 12 3.57 -3.81 6.12
C GLN A 12 5.01 -4.09 5.73
N ARG A 13 5.43 -5.35 5.86
CA ARG A 13 6.80 -5.79 5.58
C ARG A 13 6.77 -6.93 4.57
N GLY A 14 7.78 -6.99 3.71
CA GLY A 14 7.95 -8.09 2.78
C GLY A 14 8.05 -9.42 3.51
N ASN A 15 7.49 -10.47 2.92
CA ASN A 15 7.61 -11.81 3.47
C ASN A 15 9.10 -12.18 3.61
N TYR A 16 9.48 -12.84 4.71
CA TYR A 16 10.88 -13.11 5.05
C TYR A 16 11.82 -11.88 4.97
N ARG A 17 11.29 -10.66 5.16
CA ARG A 17 12.02 -9.38 5.04
C ARG A 17 12.59 -9.10 3.64
N GLN A 18 12.09 -9.79 2.63
CA GLN A 18 12.45 -9.57 1.23
C GLN A 18 12.08 -8.16 0.78
N ASN A 19 12.75 -7.70 -0.27
CA ASN A 19 12.47 -6.42 -0.90
C ASN A 19 11.05 -6.44 -1.48
N ILE A 20 10.26 -5.41 -1.14
CA ILE A 20 8.96 -5.14 -1.73
C ILE A 20 9.16 -4.38 -3.04
N PHE A 21 10.11 -3.45 -3.07
CA PHE A 21 10.39 -2.57 -4.20
C PHE A 21 11.84 -2.71 -4.65
N GLU A 22 12.07 -2.93 -5.93
CA GLU A 22 13.40 -2.93 -6.54
C GLU A 22 13.80 -1.51 -6.95
N ASP A 23 12.86 -0.73 -7.50
CA ASP A 23 13.12 0.60 -8.03
C ASP A 23 12.01 1.63 -7.72
N SER A 24 12.16 2.84 -8.23
CA SER A 24 11.18 3.92 -8.06
C SER A 24 9.86 3.68 -8.80
N ALA A 25 9.86 2.91 -9.89
CA ALA A 25 8.64 2.59 -10.63
C ALA A 25 7.71 1.69 -9.80
N ASP A 26 8.28 0.70 -9.10
CA ASP A 26 7.53 -0.15 -8.16
C ASP A 26 6.84 0.67 -7.07
N ARG A 27 7.57 1.67 -6.52
CA ARG A 27 7.05 2.56 -5.47
C ARG A 27 5.91 3.44 -5.99
N LYS A 28 6.05 3.96 -7.21
CA LYS A 28 5.02 4.79 -7.85
C LYS A 28 3.74 3.99 -8.05
N LYS A 29 3.83 2.80 -8.66
CA LYS A 29 2.70 1.88 -8.86
C LYS A 29 2.03 1.52 -7.55
N TYR A 30 2.81 1.20 -6.51
CA TYR A 30 2.28 0.90 -5.19
C TYR A 30 1.42 2.04 -4.62
N ILE A 31 1.88 3.29 -4.75
CA ILE A 31 1.11 4.47 -4.30
C ILE A 31 -0.12 4.70 -5.15
N GLU A 32 -0.07 4.47 -6.46
CA GLU A 32 -1.25 4.56 -7.34
C GLU A 32 -2.34 3.59 -6.88
N PHE A 33 -1.99 2.33 -6.61
CA PHE A 33 -2.93 1.34 -6.06
C PHE A 33 -3.48 1.77 -4.69
N VAL A 34 -2.62 2.17 -3.75
CA VAL A 34 -3.08 2.62 -2.43
C VAL A 34 -4.00 3.84 -2.56
N SER A 35 -3.71 4.77 -3.47
CA SER A 35 -4.54 5.95 -3.73
C SER A 35 -5.91 5.57 -4.29
N GLU A 36 -5.96 4.66 -5.27
CA GLU A 36 -7.21 4.16 -5.84
C GLU A 36 -8.06 3.47 -4.77
N TYR A 37 -7.48 2.52 -4.04
CA TYR A 37 -8.21 1.74 -3.06
C TYR A 37 -8.58 2.52 -1.80
N SER A 38 -7.75 3.49 -1.39
CA SER A 38 -8.08 4.37 -0.27
C SER A 38 -9.28 5.25 -0.60
N THR A 39 -9.40 5.72 -1.84
CA THR A 39 -10.60 6.43 -2.30
C THR A 39 -11.81 5.50 -2.31
N LYS A 40 -11.67 4.31 -2.90
CA LYS A 40 -12.75 3.32 -3.04
C LYS A 40 -13.30 2.82 -1.70
N TYR A 41 -12.44 2.68 -0.70
CA TYR A 41 -12.78 2.11 0.60
C TYR A 41 -12.77 3.14 1.74
N GLU A 42 -12.84 4.42 1.40
CA GLU A 42 -13.00 5.53 2.36
C GLU A 42 -11.91 5.53 3.45
N MET A 43 -10.66 5.46 3.03
CA MET A 43 -9.49 5.56 3.88
C MET A 43 -8.82 6.92 3.65
N LYS A 44 -8.64 7.73 4.69
CA LYS A 44 -7.87 8.98 4.60
C LYS A 44 -6.40 8.70 4.85
N ILE A 45 -5.54 8.97 3.88
CA ILE A 45 -4.09 8.88 4.03
C ILE A 45 -3.52 10.28 4.36
N TYR A 46 -2.72 10.38 5.43
CA TYR A 46 -2.09 11.63 5.86
C TYR A 46 -0.60 11.69 5.49
N ALA A 47 0.09 10.56 5.64
CA ALA A 47 1.51 10.45 5.32
C ALA A 47 1.86 9.00 5.02
N TYR A 48 2.94 8.82 4.27
CA TYR A 48 3.51 7.51 4.01
C TYR A 48 5.04 7.56 3.91
N CYS A 49 5.69 6.43 4.17
CA CYS A 49 7.11 6.22 3.96
C CYS A 49 7.31 4.85 3.31
N LEU A 50 8.03 4.81 2.19
CA LEU A 50 8.31 3.59 1.44
C LEU A 50 9.79 3.24 1.55
N MET A 51 10.08 2.18 2.28
CA MET A 51 11.42 1.59 2.35
C MET A 51 11.47 0.35 1.47
N THR A 52 12.67 -0.09 1.11
CA THR A 52 12.87 -1.19 0.16
C THR A 52 12.12 -2.47 0.56
N ASN A 53 12.03 -2.79 1.85
CA ASN A 53 11.40 -4.02 2.35
C ASN A 53 10.21 -3.80 3.30
N HIS A 54 9.79 -2.56 3.52
CA HIS A 54 8.64 -2.26 4.36
C HIS A 54 8.05 -0.88 4.09
N VAL A 55 6.80 -0.68 4.47
CA VAL A 55 6.07 0.57 4.30
C VAL A 55 5.42 0.98 5.60
N HIS A 56 5.26 2.29 5.74
CA HIS A 56 4.53 2.92 6.84
C HIS A 56 3.48 3.86 6.27
N PHE A 57 2.28 3.83 6.85
CA PHE A 57 1.22 4.79 6.57
C PHE A 57 0.67 5.36 7.87
N LEU A 58 0.35 6.66 7.86
CA LEU A 58 -0.54 7.27 8.83
C LEU A 58 -1.88 7.47 8.14
N ALA A 59 -2.90 6.72 8.55
CA ALA A 59 -4.19 6.71 7.87
C ALA A 59 -5.35 6.56 8.84
N ALA A 60 -6.49 7.21 8.55
CA ALA A 60 -7.72 7.05 9.30
C ALA A 60 -8.79 6.35 8.45
N PRO A 61 -9.28 5.16 8.86
CA PRO A 61 -10.38 4.49 8.20
C PRO A 61 -11.69 5.21 8.52
N LEU A 62 -12.59 5.38 7.55
CA LEU A 62 -13.93 5.93 7.80
C LEU A 62 -15.00 4.83 7.96
N ARG A 63 -14.65 3.58 7.65
CA ARG A 63 -15.45 2.38 7.90
C ARG A 63 -14.58 1.26 8.48
N ASN A 64 -15.19 0.36 9.23
CA ASN A 64 -14.49 -0.74 9.93
C ASN A 64 -13.64 -1.65 9.02
N ASP A 65 -13.99 -1.80 7.74
CA ASP A 65 -13.27 -2.62 6.77
C ASP A 65 -12.31 -1.83 5.86
N SER A 66 -12.27 -0.48 5.95
CA SER A 66 -11.41 0.38 5.12
C SER A 66 -9.97 -0.10 5.13
N LEU A 67 -9.43 -0.38 6.32
CA LEU A 67 -8.04 -0.79 6.50
C LEU A 67 -7.76 -2.11 5.81
N GLY A 68 -8.62 -3.10 6.05
CA GLY A 68 -8.51 -4.41 5.43
C GLY A 68 -8.57 -4.28 3.91
N MET A 69 -9.60 -3.63 3.39
CA MET A 69 -9.85 -3.55 1.94
C MET A 69 -8.84 -2.68 1.18
N THR A 70 -8.35 -1.58 1.78
CA THR A 70 -7.35 -0.71 1.15
C THR A 70 -6.00 -1.41 0.97
N PHE A 71 -5.60 -2.23 1.95
CA PHE A 71 -4.31 -2.92 1.95
C PHE A 71 -4.44 -4.42 1.65
N LYS A 72 -5.61 -4.86 1.14
CA LYS A 72 -5.83 -6.26 0.73
C LYS A 72 -5.20 -6.50 -0.62
N PHE A 73 -3.89 -6.71 -0.60
CA PHE A 73 -3.16 -7.11 -1.78
C PHE A 73 -3.29 -8.62 -2.00
N PRO A 74 -3.57 -9.07 -3.24
CA PRO A 74 -3.57 -10.50 -3.55
C PRO A 74 -2.18 -11.10 -3.29
N SER A 75 -2.12 -12.39 -2.98
CA SER A 75 -0.86 -13.14 -2.96
C SER A 75 -0.13 -12.93 -4.28
N GLY A 76 1.15 -12.55 -4.23
CA GLY A 76 1.90 -12.21 -5.44
C GLY A 76 1.70 -10.78 -5.94
N PHE A 77 1.04 -9.88 -5.20
CA PHE A 77 0.95 -8.47 -5.60
C PHE A 77 2.31 -7.79 -5.83
N GLN A 78 3.35 -8.21 -5.10
CA GLN A 78 4.73 -7.78 -5.39
C GLN A 78 5.18 -8.17 -6.80
N GLU A 79 4.75 -9.35 -7.25
CA GLU A 79 4.97 -9.82 -8.61
C GLU A 79 4.06 -9.10 -9.62
N LEU A 80 2.84 -8.72 -9.24
CA LEU A 80 1.96 -7.88 -10.09
C LEU A 80 2.54 -6.48 -10.33
N ILE A 81 3.07 -5.82 -9.29
CA ILE A 81 3.78 -4.54 -9.41
C ILE A 81 4.89 -4.65 -10.48
N ARG A 82 5.59 -5.80 -10.50
CA ARG A 82 6.68 -6.09 -11.43
C ARG A 82 6.20 -6.48 -12.83
N ASN A 83 5.21 -7.36 -12.93
CA ASN A 83 4.87 -8.08 -14.17
C ASN A 83 3.76 -7.43 -15.00
N GLU A 84 2.85 -6.63 -14.42
CA GLU A 84 1.70 -6.12 -15.20
C GLU A 84 2.08 -5.05 -16.22
N PHE A 85 3.27 -4.43 -16.15
CA PHE A 85 3.70 -3.43 -17.14
C PHE A 85 5.24 -3.41 -17.32
N PRO A 86 5.80 -4.18 -18.27
CA PRO A 86 7.25 -4.22 -18.54
C PRO A 86 7.78 -2.97 -19.28
N ASN A 87 6.92 -2.04 -19.71
CA ASN A 87 7.32 -0.85 -20.46
C ASN A 87 6.81 0.41 -19.74
N TYR A 88 7.59 0.90 -18.79
CA TYR A 88 7.54 2.29 -18.34
C TYR A 88 8.98 2.78 -18.19
N GLU A 89 9.75 2.64 -19.26
CA GLU A 89 10.88 3.54 -19.52
C GLU A 89 10.34 4.69 -20.37
N GLU A 90 10.19 5.86 -19.76
CA GLU A 90 10.40 7.18 -20.37
C GLU A 90 11.14 8.07 -19.36
#